data_AF-A0A9P5PA06-F1
#
_entry.id   AF-A0A9P5PA06-F1
#
_cell.length_a   1.000
_cell.length_b   1.000
_cell.length_c   1.000
_cell.angle_alpha   90.00
_cell.angle_beta   90.00
_cell.angle_gamma   90.00
#
_symmetry.space_group_name_H-M   'P 1'
#
loop_
_entity.id
_entity.type
_entity.pdbx_description
1 polymer ?
#
loop_
_entity_poly.entity_id
_entity_poly.type
_entity_poly.pdbx_seq_one_letter_code
_entity_poly.pdbx_strand_id
1 'polypeptide(L)'
;IAEADLELPELRDRLASVQKSLSARERALGVEGKKRYNHLASSQFITDLMNARALKLRLRQKLQSRKFERDRLERMFRQQLNTSERKLHNHTESSVKRRNPRIQTLAQQFNQLQVRMAAAVKGRKTPSNAVVPRPIPMDKLFDLDVDDAIWDDIGLGDSDDLVEVPLWLSDEQVRTGIQGILVRDRSVEELQHLRYELSVLGEWSKEEWDTLMFAMSMTDGMKLVLFSRNLFT
;
A
#
# COMPACT_ATOMS: atom_id res chain seq x y z
N ILE A 1 71.84 -5.14 24.16
CA ILE A 1 70.69 -4.37 24.67
C ILE A 1 70.49 -3.11 23.83
N ALA A 2 71.51 -2.26 23.65
CA ALA A 2 71.40 -1.02 22.85
C ALA A 2 71.06 -1.19 21.35
N GLU A 3 71.46 -2.29 20.71
CA GLU A 3 71.23 -2.54 19.27
C GLU A 3 69.79 -3.04 19.01
N ALA A 4 69.23 -3.82 19.94
CA ALA A 4 67.86 -4.32 19.86
C ALA A 4 66.80 -3.21 20.08
N ASP A 5 67.13 -2.18 20.88
CA ASP A 5 66.26 -1.02 21.11
C ASP A 5 66.21 -0.07 19.90
N LEU A 6 67.24 -0.10 19.04
CA LEU A 6 67.35 0.71 17.83
C LEU A 6 66.54 0.14 16.65
N GLU A 7 66.38 -1.19 16.58
CA GLU A 7 65.63 -1.86 15.51
C GLU A 7 64.11 -1.97 15.78
N LEU A 8 63.70 -1.91 17.06
CA LEU A 8 62.30 -1.94 17.47
C LEU A 8 61.40 -0.89 16.78
N PRO A 9 61.80 0.39 16.64
CA PRO A 9 60.98 1.39 15.95
C PRO A 9 60.85 1.09 14.44
N GLU A 10 61.93 0.68 13.76
CA GLU A 10 61.84 0.30 12.34
C GLU A 10 60.91 -0.89 12.10
N LEU A 11 60.96 -1.90 12.97
CA LEU A 11 60.08 -3.06 12.85
C LEU A 11 58.62 -2.69 13.10
N ARG A 12 58.34 -1.73 14.00
CA ARG A 12 56.99 -1.20 14.22
C ARG A 12 56.47 -0.42 13.01
N ASP A 13 57.33 0.38 12.38
CA ASP A 13 56.95 1.14 11.18
C ASP A 13 56.69 0.23 9.98
N ARG A 14 57.49 -0.83 9.81
CA ARG A 14 57.26 -1.88 8.80
C ARG A 14 55.95 -2.61 9.07
N LEU A 15 55.66 -2.96 10.32
CA LEU A 15 54.41 -3.62 10.70
C LEU A 15 53.19 -2.71 10.42
N ALA A 16 53.28 -1.43 10.75
CA ALA A 16 52.23 -0.45 10.48
C ALA A 16 51.99 -0.23 8.96
N SER A 17 53.06 -0.19 8.16
CA SER A 17 52.99 -0.11 6.69
C SER A 17 52.31 -1.34 6.10
N VAL A 18 52.71 -2.54 6.54
CA VAL A 18 52.13 -3.80 6.11
C VAL A 18 50.65 -3.88 6.52
N GLN A 19 50.28 -3.52 7.75
CA GLN A 19 48.88 -3.45 8.20
C GLN A 19 48.04 -2.46 7.37
N LYS A 20 48.58 -1.30 7.01
CA LYS A 20 47.90 -0.36 6.11
C LYS A 20 47.65 -1.00 4.74
N SER A 21 48.67 -1.63 4.14
CA SER A 21 48.53 -2.30 2.84
C SER A 21 47.55 -3.48 2.88
N LEU A 22 47.53 -4.22 3.99
CA LEU A 22 46.60 -5.31 4.25
C LEU A 22 45.17 -4.76 4.32
N SER A 23 44.93 -3.72 5.13
CA SER A 23 43.60 -3.10 5.26
C SER A 23 43.10 -2.51 3.94
N ALA A 24 43.99 -1.96 3.12
CA ALA A 24 43.66 -1.43 1.80
C ALA A 24 43.26 -2.55 0.84
N ARG A 25 43.98 -3.68 0.86
CA ARG A 25 43.62 -4.89 0.10
C ARG A 25 42.34 -5.53 0.62
N GLU A 26 42.13 -5.61 1.94
CA GLU A 26 40.90 -6.14 2.54
C GLU A 26 39.67 -5.31 2.16
N ARG A 27 39.82 -3.98 2.10
CA ARG A 27 38.78 -3.06 1.58
C ARG A 27 38.56 -3.24 0.08
N ALA A 28 39.63 -3.33 -0.73
CA ALA A 28 39.52 -3.55 -2.16
C ALA A 28 38.88 -4.91 -2.52
N LEU A 29 39.09 -5.92 -1.69
CA LEU A 29 38.50 -7.26 -1.83
C LEU A 29 37.10 -7.38 -1.19
N GLY A 30 36.59 -6.32 -0.55
CA GLY A 30 35.25 -6.31 0.06
C GLY A 30 35.09 -7.28 1.24
N VAL A 31 36.18 -7.68 1.89
CA VAL A 31 36.18 -8.71 2.96
C VAL A 31 35.36 -8.23 4.16
N GLU A 32 35.45 -6.94 4.49
CA GLU A 32 34.65 -6.31 5.56
C GLU A 32 33.16 -6.35 5.23
N GLY A 33 32.77 -6.06 3.98
CA GLY A 33 31.39 -6.15 3.51
C GLY A 33 30.84 -7.58 3.60
N LYS A 34 31.65 -8.59 3.25
CA LYS A 34 31.26 -10.00 3.36
C LYS A 34 31.11 -10.47 4.81
N LYS A 35 31.98 -10.02 5.73
CA LYS A 35 31.85 -10.29 7.17
C LYS A 35 30.58 -9.63 7.75
N ARG A 36 30.31 -8.37 7.39
CA ARG A 36 29.08 -7.67 7.77
C ARG A 36 27.84 -8.37 7.23
N TYR A 37 27.82 -8.74 5.96
CA TYR A 37 26.73 -9.52 5.36
C TYR A 37 26.51 -10.85 6.07
N ASN A 38 27.56 -11.61 6.35
CA ASN A 38 27.44 -12.88 7.07
C ASN A 38 26.91 -12.70 8.50
N HIS A 39 27.27 -11.61 9.18
CA HIS A 39 26.73 -11.25 10.48
C HIS A 39 25.25 -10.78 10.40
N LEU A 40 24.90 -10.06 9.34
CA LEU A 40 23.54 -9.61 9.08
C LEU A 40 22.62 -10.81 8.73
N ALA A 41 23.10 -11.69 7.87
CA ALA A 41 22.42 -12.91 7.43
C ALA A 41 22.30 -13.95 8.55
N SER A 42 23.21 -13.95 9.53
CA SER A 42 23.10 -14.82 10.71
C SER A 42 22.11 -14.30 11.75
N SER A 43 21.69 -13.04 11.67
CA SER A 43 20.64 -12.49 12.52
C SER A 43 19.27 -12.95 12.07
N GLN A 44 18.63 -13.80 12.87
CA GLN A 44 17.25 -14.28 12.63
C GLN A 44 16.27 -13.11 12.43
N PHE A 45 16.43 -12.03 13.21
CA PHE A 45 15.57 -10.86 13.11
C PHE A 45 15.64 -10.18 11.74
N ILE A 46 16.83 -10.06 11.16
CA ILE A 46 17.02 -9.40 9.87
C ILE A 46 16.49 -10.29 8.74
N THR A 47 16.66 -11.61 8.86
CA THR A 47 16.03 -12.55 7.91
C THR A 47 14.51 -12.48 7.96
N ASP A 48 13.91 -12.37 9.15
CA ASP A 48 12.47 -12.21 9.32
C ASP A 48 11.98 -10.87 8.75
N LEU A 49 12.74 -9.80 8.92
CA LEU A 49 12.44 -8.46 8.36
C LEU A 49 12.47 -8.47 6.82
N MET A 50 13.50 -9.10 6.23
CA MET A 50 13.61 -9.28 4.78
C MET A 50 12.46 -10.13 4.23
N ASN A 51 12.11 -11.21 4.91
CA ASN A 51 10.97 -12.06 4.54
C ASN A 51 9.65 -11.30 4.66
N ALA A 52 9.45 -10.53 5.73
CA ALA A 52 8.27 -9.69 5.92
C ALA A 52 8.14 -8.66 4.79
N ARG A 53 9.24 -8.01 4.41
CA ARG A 53 9.28 -7.05 3.29
C ARG A 53 8.88 -7.72 1.97
N ALA A 54 9.48 -8.86 1.66
CA ALA A 54 9.18 -9.62 0.43
C ALA A 54 7.70 -10.06 0.38
N LEU A 55 7.17 -10.54 1.51
CA LEU A 55 5.76 -10.93 1.61
C LEU A 55 4.83 -9.72 1.46
N LYS A 56 5.15 -8.58 2.07
CA LYS A 56 4.37 -7.35 1.94
C LYS A 56 4.33 -6.85 0.50
N LEU A 57 5.47 -6.84 -0.19
CA LEU A 57 5.55 -6.46 -1.61
C LEU A 57 4.69 -7.40 -2.48
N ARG A 58 4.80 -8.71 -2.27
CA ARG A 58 3.99 -9.70 -2.99
C ARG A 58 2.50 -9.56 -2.70
N LEU A 59 2.14 -9.25 -1.46
CA LEU A 59 0.76 -9.01 -1.05
C LEU A 59 0.19 -7.77 -1.73
N ARG A 60 0.93 -6.66 -1.76
CA ARG A 60 0.56 -5.44 -2.50
C ARG A 60 0.28 -5.73 -3.96
N GLN A 61 1.20 -6.41 -4.65
CA GLN A 61 1.05 -6.78 -6.07
C GLN A 61 -0.21 -7.61 -6.31
N LYS A 62 -0.47 -8.60 -5.44
CA LYS A 62 -1.66 -9.44 -5.57
C LYS A 62 -2.95 -8.66 -5.31
N LEU A 63 -2.98 -7.80 -4.31
CA LEU A 63 -4.16 -6.99 -4.00
C LEU A 63 -4.46 -5.97 -5.09
N GLN A 64 -3.43 -5.33 -5.65
CA GLN A 64 -3.58 -4.47 -6.83
C GLN A 64 -4.12 -5.26 -8.03
N SER A 65 -3.52 -6.42 -8.34
CA SER A 65 -4.01 -7.27 -9.45
C SER A 65 -5.46 -7.68 -9.26
N ARG A 66 -5.87 -7.96 -8.01
CA ARG A 66 -7.25 -8.32 -7.67
C ARG A 66 -8.18 -7.12 -7.86
N LYS A 67 -7.77 -5.92 -7.43
CA LYS A 67 -8.57 -4.69 -7.60
C LYS A 67 -8.83 -4.46 -9.08
N PHE A 68 -7.80 -4.51 -9.92
CA PHE A 68 -7.95 -4.39 -11.37
C PHE A 68 -8.81 -5.49 -12.00
N GLU A 69 -8.67 -6.74 -11.54
CA GLU A 69 -9.50 -7.85 -12.01
C GLU A 69 -10.97 -7.62 -11.65
N ARG A 70 -11.27 -7.21 -10.41
CA ARG A 70 -12.64 -6.90 -9.97
C ARG A 70 -13.24 -5.73 -10.74
N ASP A 71 -12.49 -4.63 -10.90
CA ASP A 71 -12.95 -3.45 -11.64
C ASP A 71 -13.20 -3.79 -13.10
N ARG A 72 -12.38 -4.66 -13.70
CA ARG A 72 -12.60 -5.17 -15.05
C ARG A 72 -13.89 -5.98 -15.14
N LEU A 73 -14.15 -6.86 -14.17
CA LEU A 73 -15.38 -7.66 -14.13
C LEU A 73 -16.63 -6.81 -13.90
N GLU A 74 -16.57 -5.81 -13.04
CA GLU A 74 -17.67 -4.88 -12.81
C GLU A 74 -18.01 -4.08 -14.07
N ARG A 75 -16.99 -3.59 -14.79
CA ARG A 75 -17.20 -2.92 -16.08
C ARG A 75 -17.83 -3.84 -17.12
N MET A 76 -17.32 -5.07 -17.24
CA MET A 76 -17.89 -6.07 -18.14
C MET A 76 -19.33 -6.42 -17.74
N PHE A 77 -19.66 -6.47 -16.44
CA PHE A 77 -21.01 -6.72 -15.96
C PHE A 77 -21.96 -5.57 -16.32
N ARG A 78 -21.55 -4.31 -16.12
CA ARG A 78 -22.33 -3.14 -16.56
C ARG A 78 -22.57 -3.15 -18.08
N GLN A 79 -21.62 -3.65 -18.86
CA GLN A 79 -21.77 -3.82 -20.31
C GLN A 79 -22.65 -5.02 -20.69
N GLN A 80 -22.51 -6.16 -19.99
CA GLN A 80 -23.25 -7.41 -20.24
C GLN A 80 -24.70 -7.40 -19.74
N LEU A 81 -25.07 -6.54 -18.78
CA LEU A 81 -26.48 -6.30 -18.47
C LEU A 81 -27.25 -5.77 -19.69
N ASN A 82 -26.55 -5.19 -20.67
CA ASN A 82 -27.11 -4.74 -21.94
C ASN A 82 -27.12 -5.85 -23.02
N THR A 83 -26.41 -6.97 -22.81
CA THR A 83 -26.24 -8.07 -23.79
C THR A 83 -26.07 -9.40 -23.05
N SER A 84 -27.16 -10.15 -22.90
CA SER A 84 -27.30 -11.32 -22.02
C SER A 84 -26.28 -12.45 -22.26
N GLU A 85 -25.22 -12.55 -21.45
CA GLU A 85 -24.34 -13.73 -21.39
C GLU A 85 -23.94 -14.11 -19.94
N ARG A 86 -24.81 -14.87 -19.25
CA ARG A 86 -24.62 -15.29 -17.85
C ARG A 86 -23.61 -16.44 -17.65
N LYS A 87 -23.25 -17.20 -18.68
CA LYS A 87 -22.51 -18.49 -18.51
C LYS A 87 -20.99 -18.33 -18.33
N LEU A 88 -20.36 -17.32 -18.93
CA LEU A 88 -18.93 -17.02 -18.74
C LEU A 88 -18.64 -16.42 -17.34
N HIS A 89 -19.65 -15.83 -16.71
CA HIS A 89 -19.56 -15.18 -15.41
C HIS A 89 -19.26 -16.18 -14.28
N ASN A 90 -20.00 -17.29 -14.19
CA ASN A 90 -19.85 -18.27 -13.10
C ASN A 90 -18.45 -18.90 -13.06
N HIS A 91 -17.83 -19.13 -14.22
CA HIS A 91 -16.47 -19.69 -14.30
C HIS A 91 -15.41 -18.67 -13.83
N THR A 92 -15.64 -17.40 -14.12
CA THR A 92 -14.75 -16.31 -13.74
C THR A 92 -14.92 -15.95 -12.26
N GLU A 93 -16.15 -15.88 -11.76
CA GLU A 93 -16.49 -15.63 -10.36
C GLU A 93 -15.94 -16.74 -9.44
N SER A 94 -16.05 -18.01 -9.85
CA SER A 94 -15.46 -19.13 -9.10
C SER A 94 -13.93 -19.09 -9.09
N SER A 95 -13.30 -18.63 -10.17
CA SER A 95 -11.84 -18.42 -10.24
C SER A 95 -11.38 -17.29 -9.31
N VAL A 96 -12.16 -16.20 -9.20
CA VAL A 96 -11.92 -15.10 -8.27
C VAL A 96 -12.08 -15.56 -6.82
N LYS A 97 -13.18 -16.25 -6.49
CA LYS A 97 -13.45 -16.78 -5.14
C LYS A 97 -12.34 -17.72 -4.64
N ARG A 98 -11.74 -18.53 -5.54
CA ARG A 98 -10.63 -19.44 -5.21
C ARG A 98 -9.30 -18.74 -4.92
N ARG A 99 -9.09 -17.51 -5.42
CA ARG A 99 -7.84 -16.76 -5.21
C ARG A 99 -7.81 -15.95 -3.92
N ASN A 100 -8.97 -15.60 -3.37
CA ASN A 100 -9.14 -14.94 -2.07
C ASN A 100 -8.41 -15.65 -0.90
N PRO A 101 -8.56 -16.98 -0.69
CA PRO A 101 -7.87 -17.65 0.42
C PRO A 101 -6.35 -17.58 0.29
N ARG A 102 -5.79 -17.58 -0.94
CA ARG A 102 -4.33 -17.48 -1.15
C ARG A 102 -3.77 -16.09 -0.84
N ILE A 103 -4.59 -15.04 -0.96
CA ILE A 103 -4.21 -13.67 -0.58
C ILE A 103 -4.29 -13.55 0.96
N GLN A 104 -5.35 -14.10 1.55
CA GLN A 104 -5.50 -14.17 3.00
C GLN A 104 -4.38 -14.96 3.67
N THR A 105 -3.94 -16.09 3.11
CA THR A 105 -2.81 -16.84 3.68
C THR A 105 -1.50 -16.06 3.66
N LEU A 106 -1.26 -15.24 2.63
CA LEU A 106 -0.08 -14.36 2.60
C LEU A 106 -0.15 -13.27 3.67
N ALA A 107 -1.31 -12.67 3.88
CA ALA A 107 -1.52 -11.70 4.96
C ALA A 107 -1.35 -12.35 6.35
N GLN A 108 -1.85 -13.57 6.53
CA GLN A 108 -1.63 -14.34 7.76
C GLN A 108 -0.15 -14.65 8.00
N GLN A 109 0.58 -15.07 6.97
CA GLN A 109 2.03 -15.33 7.07
C GLN A 109 2.81 -14.07 7.45
N PHE A 110 2.43 -12.93 6.86
CA PHE A 110 3.01 -11.64 7.23
C PHE A 110 2.73 -11.31 8.71
N ASN A 111 1.48 -11.41 9.16
CA ASN A 111 1.13 -11.16 10.56
C ASN A 111 1.84 -12.11 11.54
N GLN A 112 2.06 -13.38 11.15
CA GLN A 112 2.84 -14.32 11.95
C GLN A 112 4.33 -13.92 12.08
N LEU A 113 4.93 -13.38 11.01
CA LEU A 113 6.29 -12.83 11.09
C LEU A 113 6.34 -11.59 11.96
N GLN A 114 5.34 -10.72 11.87
CA GLN A 114 5.21 -9.53 12.71
C GLN A 114 5.18 -9.89 14.20
N VAL A 115 4.42 -10.93 14.58
CA VAL A 115 4.40 -11.46 15.96
C VAL A 115 5.76 -12.01 16.39
N ARG A 116 6.45 -12.74 15.51
CA ARG A 116 7.81 -13.27 15.78
C ARG A 116 8.81 -12.13 15.99
N MET A 117 8.76 -11.10 15.15
CA MET A 117 9.59 -9.91 15.27
C MET A 117 9.29 -9.14 16.57
N ALA A 118 8.02 -8.99 16.95
CA ALA A 118 7.64 -8.38 18.21
C ALA A 118 8.19 -9.15 19.43
N ALA A 119 8.20 -10.49 19.37
CA ALA A 119 8.81 -11.32 20.40
C ALA A 119 10.35 -11.16 20.44
N ALA A 120 11.01 -11.06 19.29
CA ALA A 120 12.45 -10.84 19.20
C ALA A 120 12.88 -9.48 19.77
N VAL A 121 12.10 -8.43 19.54
CA VAL A 121 12.31 -7.09 20.12
C VAL A 121 12.16 -7.13 21.64
N LYS A 122 11.12 -7.77 22.17
CA LYS A 122 10.95 -7.98 23.63
C LYS A 122 12.14 -8.74 24.24
N GLY A 123 12.69 -9.71 23.50
CA GLY A 123 13.87 -10.47 23.91
C GLY A 123 15.21 -9.75 23.78
N ARG A 124 15.24 -8.45 23.38
CA ARG A 124 16.45 -7.65 23.14
C ARG A 124 17.46 -8.28 22.15
N LYS A 125 17.01 -9.17 21.25
CA LYS A 125 17.86 -9.81 20.23
C LYS A 125 17.90 -9.01 18.92
N THR A 126 17.73 -7.69 19.00
CA THR A 126 17.55 -6.81 17.84
C THR A 126 18.53 -5.65 17.90
N PRO A 127 18.94 -5.09 16.74
CA PRO A 127 19.76 -3.88 16.72
C PRO A 127 19.04 -2.72 17.41
N SER A 128 19.83 -1.79 17.97
CA SER A 128 19.28 -0.57 18.59
C SER A 128 18.38 0.16 17.59
N ASN A 129 17.16 0.52 17.99
CA ASN A 129 16.12 1.16 17.17
C ASN A 129 15.36 0.25 16.18
N ALA A 130 15.34 -1.07 16.39
CA ALA A 130 14.49 -1.95 15.60
C ALA A 130 12.98 -1.64 15.77
N VAL A 131 12.32 -1.23 14.70
CA VAL A 131 10.87 -0.96 14.67
C VAL A 131 10.14 -2.16 14.08
N VAL A 132 9.08 -2.61 14.75
CA VAL A 132 8.24 -3.71 14.27
C VAL A 132 7.17 -3.17 13.30
N PRO A 133 6.99 -3.79 12.12
CA PRO A 133 5.93 -3.40 11.19
C PRO A 133 4.53 -3.51 11.81
N ARG A 134 3.58 -2.70 11.34
CA ARG A 134 2.17 -2.79 11.76
C ARG A 134 1.50 -4.06 11.20
N PRO A 135 0.61 -4.72 11.96
CA PRO A 135 -0.15 -5.85 11.45
C PRO A 135 -1.15 -5.40 10.38
N ILE A 136 -1.45 -6.29 9.44
CA ILE A 136 -2.43 -6.04 8.38
C ILE A 136 -3.80 -6.56 8.85
N PRO A 137 -4.83 -5.70 8.96
CA PRO A 137 -6.16 -6.13 9.33
C PRO A 137 -6.76 -7.02 8.26
N MET A 138 -7.26 -8.19 8.66
CA MET A 138 -7.80 -9.18 7.72
C MET A 138 -9.20 -8.80 7.21
N ASP A 139 -9.99 -8.12 8.05
CA ASP A 139 -11.38 -7.76 7.76
C ASP A 139 -11.49 -6.75 6.62
N LYS A 140 -10.54 -5.82 6.53
CA LYS A 140 -10.46 -4.76 5.51
C LYS A 140 -9.40 -5.00 4.44
N LEU A 141 -8.87 -6.22 4.35
CA LEU A 141 -7.74 -6.56 3.45
C LEU A 141 -8.01 -6.22 1.98
N PHE A 142 -9.28 -6.22 1.57
CA PHE A 142 -9.72 -6.06 0.19
C PHE A 142 -10.27 -4.68 -0.16
N ASP A 143 -10.36 -3.78 0.81
CA ASP A 143 -10.84 -2.41 0.62
C ASP A 143 -9.78 -1.58 -0.12
N LEU A 144 -8.50 -1.80 0.21
CA LEU A 144 -7.34 -1.09 -0.36
C LEU A 144 -7.57 0.43 -0.31
N ASP A 145 -7.82 0.95 0.89
CA ASP A 145 -7.87 2.38 1.11
C ASP A 145 -6.43 2.95 1.10
N VAL A 146 -6.31 4.26 0.89
CA VAL A 146 -5.02 4.96 0.79
C VAL A 146 -4.25 4.89 2.12
N ASP A 147 -4.99 4.81 3.23
CA ASP A 147 -4.43 4.82 4.59
C ASP A 147 -4.21 3.43 5.19
N ASP A 148 -4.43 2.37 4.41
CA ASP A 148 -4.29 1.01 4.90
C ASP A 148 -2.83 0.71 5.31
N ALA A 149 -2.66 -0.02 6.41
CA ALA A 149 -1.36 -0.45 6.94
C ALA A 149 -0.51 -1.25 5.93
N ILE A 150 -1.14 -1.71 4.84
CA ILE A 150 -0.44 -2.35 3.74
C ILE A 150 0.51 -1.42 3.00
N TRP A 151 0.29 -0.10 3.02
CA TRP A 151 1.14 0.87 2.32
C TRP A 151 2.34 1.32 3.15
N ASP A 152 2.30 1.15 4.47
CA ASP A 152 3.33 1.57 5.42
C ASP A 152 4.63 0.74 5.33
N ASP A 153 5.76 1.30 4.92
CA ASP A 153 7.07 0.59 4.92
C ASP A 153 7.91 0.83 6.20
N ILE A 154 7.32 1.40 7.25
CA ILE A 154 8.00 1.61 8.55
C ILE A 154 8.52 0.27 9.10
N GLY A 155 9.82 0.25 9.43
CA GLY A 155 10.49 -0.94 9.97
C GLY A 155 10.84 -2.01 8.94
N LEU A 156 10.61 -1.76 7.63
CA LEU A 156 10.94 -2.69 6.54
C LEU A 156 12.01 -2.16 5.58
N GLY A 157 12.51 -0.93 5.77
CA GLY A 157 13.56 -0.32 4.94
C GLY A 157 14.98 -0.62 5.42
N ASP A 158 15.91 -0.74 4.46
CA ASP A 158 17.36 -0.72 4.72
C ASP A 158 17.76 0.73 5.04
N SER A 159 17.76 1.12 6.30
CA SER A 159 18.18 2.47 6.69
C SER A 159 19.70 2.53 6.85
N ASP A 160 20.40 2.72 5.73
CA ASP A 160 21.68 3.45 5.71
C ASP A 160 21.43 4.96 5.45
N ASP A 161 20.24 5.30 4.95
CA ASP A 161 19.79 6.69 4.79
C ASP A 161 19.06 7.14 6.07
N LEU A 162 19.78 7.83 6.94
CA LEU A 162 19.31 8.54 8.15
C LEU A 162 18.39 9.74 7.81
N VAL A 163 17.52 9.61 6.80
CA VAL A 163 16.51 10.63 6.54
C VAL A 163 15.46 10.50 7.63
N GLU A 164 15.39 11.51 8.49
CA GLU A 164 14.37 11.62 9.54
C GLU A 164 12.98 11.36 8.94
N VAL A 165 12.29 10.33 9.47
CA VAL A 165 11.00 9.91 8.92
C VAL A 165 10.02 11.08 9.06
N PRO A 166 9.43 11.56 7.94
CA PRO A 166 8.54 12.72 7.98
C PRO A 166 7.42 12.55 9.02
N LEU A 167 7.06 13.64 9.71
CA LEU A 167 6.05 13.64 10.77
C LEU A 167 4.69 13.10 10.30
N TRP A 168 4.31 13.34 9.04
CA TRP A 168 3.08 12.78 8.47
C TRP A 168 3.11 11.25 8.34
N LEU A 169 4.27 10.61 8.44
CA LEU A 169 4.41 9.15 8.39
C LEU A 169 4.65 8.56 9.78
N SER A 170 5.39 9.25 10.65
CA SER A 170 5.76 8.78 11.99
C SER A 170 4.72 9.10 13.07
N ASP A 171 4.09 10.27 13.04
CA ASP A 171 3.14 10.71 14.07
C ASP A 171 1.69 10.30 13.72
N GLU A 172 0.99 9.72 14.69
CA GLU A 172 -0.43 9.34 14.58
C GLU A 172 -1.35 10.58 14.64
N GLN A 173 -1.00 11.58 15.44
CA GLN A 173 -1.80 12.81 15.57
C GLN A 173 -1.75 13.64 14.28
N VAL A 174 -0.58 13.72 13.65
CA VAL A 174 -0.42 14.40 12.35
C VAL A 174 -1.22 13.68 11.26
N ARG A 175 -1.18 12.34 11.21
CA ARG A 175 -1.97 11.56 10.23
C ARG A 175 -3.47 11.73 10.42
N THR A 176 -3.95 11.55 11.64
CA THR A 176 -5.38 11.73 11.95
C THR A 176 -5.84 13.16 11.68
N GLY A 177 -4.99 14.16 11.95
CA GLY A 177 -5.25 15.56 11.60
C GLY A 177 -5.38 15.79 10.08
N ILE A 178 -4.43 15.27 9.29
CA ILE A 178 -4.48 15.35 7.82
C ILE A 178 -5.74 14.67 7.28
N GLN A 179 -6.05 13.46 7.76
CA GLN A 179 -7.27 12.74 7.39
C GLN A 179 -8.53 13.55 7.70
N GLY A 180 -8.62 14.13 8.91
CA GLY A 180 -9.74 14.97 9.30
C GLY A 180 -9.94 16.17 8.38
N ILE A 181 -8.85 16.84 7.98
CA ILE A 181 -8.90 17.96 7.02
C ILE A 181 -9.39 17.49 5.65
N LEU A 182 -8.84 16.39 5.13
CA LEU A 182 -9.25 15.85 3.82
C LEU A 182 -10.72 15.42 3.80
N VAL A 183 -11.22 14.80 4.87
CA VAL A 183 -12.63 14.43 5.01
C VAL A 183 -13.52 15.67 5.03
N ARG A 184 -13.12 16.71 5.77
CA ARG A 184 -13.84 17.99 5.78
C ARG A 184 -13.90 18.59 4.38
N ASP A 185 -12.76 18.68 3.69
CA ASP A 185 -12.68 19.32 2.38
C ASP A 185 -13.52 18.55 1.34
N ARG A 186 -13.45 17.20 1.35
CA ARG A 186 -14.34 16.36 0.54
C ARG A 186 -15.80 16.57 0.88
N SER A 187 -16.15 16.69 2.16
CA SER A 187 -17.54 16.94 2.56
C SER A 187 -18.07 18.28 2.01
N VAL A 188 -17.21 19.30 1.94
CA VAL A 188 -17.55 20.60 1.34
C VAL A 188 -17.75 20.47 -0.16
N GLU A 189 -16.85 19.76 -0.85
CA GLU A 189 -16.95 19.48 -2.28
C GLU A 189 -18.23 18.70 -2.62
N GLU A 190 -18.53 17.63 -1.90
CA GLU A 190 -19.75 16.83 -2.06
C GLU A 190 -21.02 17.68 -1.83
N LEU A 191 -21.03 18.56 -0.83
CA LEU A 191 -22.14 19.49 -0.61
C LEU A 191 -22.34 20.46 -1.79
N GLN A 192 -21.26 20.90 -2.43
CA GLN A 192 -21.34 21.74 -3.62
C GLN A 192 -21.90 20.96 -4.82
N HIS A 193 -21.43 19.71 -5.02
CA HIS A 193 -21.97 18.83 -6.05
C HIS A 193 -23.46 18.54 -5.85
N LEU A 194 -23.87 18.17 -4.63
CA LEU A 194 -25.28 17.90 -4.32
C LEU A 194 -26.17 19.12 -4.53
N ARG A 195 -25.68 20.33 -4.21
CA ARG A 195 -26.41 21.57 -4.49
C ARG A 195 -26.59 21.81 -5.98
N TYR A 196 -25.55 21.57 -6.76
CA TYR A 196 -25.60 21.68 -8.21
C TYR A 196 -26.57 20.65 -8.82
N GLU A 197 -26.46 19.38 -8.42
CA GLU A 197 -27.36 18.31 -8.87
C GLU A 197 -28.82 18.61 -8.52
N LEU A 198 -29.07 19.11 -7.30
CA LEU A 198 -30.41 19.51 -6.87
C LEU A 198 -30.98 20.64 -7.75
N SER A 199 -30.16 21.66 -8.08
CA SER A 199 -30.62 22.72 -9.00
C SER A 199 -30.95 22.18 -10.38
N VAL A 200 -30.09 21.33 -10.95
CA VAL A 200 -30.30 20.72 -12.27
C VAL A 200 -31.55 19.85 -12.27
N LEU A 201 -31.76 19.04 -11.22
CA LEU A 201 -32.94 18.18 -11.11
C LEU A 201 -34.23 19.02 -10.95
N GLY A 202 -34.15 20.13 -10.22
CA GLY A 202 -35.27 21.06 -10.07
C GLY A 202 -35.65 21.75 -11.38
N GLU A 203 -34.66 22.22 -12.14
CA GLU A 203 -34.86 22.80 -13.48
C GLU A 203 -35.47 21.75 -14.43
N TRP A 204 -34.88 20.56 -14.50
CA TRP A 204 -35.40 19.47 -15.32
C TRP A 204 -36.84 19.09 -14.95
N SER A 205 -37.16 18.94 -13.66
CA SER A 205 -38.51 18.60 -13.22
C SER A 205 -39.54 19.68 -13.60
N LYS A 206 -39.13 20.95 -13.60
CA LYS A 206 -39.99 22.05 -14.02
C LYS A 206 -40.22 22.04 -15.52
N GLU A 207 -39.17 21.84 -16.32
CA GLU A 207 -39.28 21.72 -17.78
C GLU A 207 -40.20 20.57 -18.20
N GLU A 208 -40.07 19.40 -17.56
CA GLU A 208 -40.96 18.27 -17.78
C GLU A 208 -42.41 18.61 -17.39
N TRP A 209 -42.62 19.26 -16.23
CA TRP A 209 -43.94 19.68 -15.80
C TRP A 209 -44.59 20.67 -16.78
N ASP A 210 -43.85 21.69 -17.22
CA ASP A 210 -44.32 22.68 -18.18
C ASP A 210 -44.67 22.02 -19.53
N THR A 211 -43.86 21.05 -19.96
CA THR A 211 -44.13 20.24 -21.17
C THR A 211 -45.41 19.43 -21.04
N LEU A 212 -45.64 18.79 -19.88
CA LEU A 212 -46.87 18.05 -19.59
C LEU A 212 -48.10 18.97 -19.59
N MET A 213 -48.01 20.11 -18.92
CA MET A 213 -49.10 21.09 -18.86
C MET A 213 -49.41 21.66 -20.24
N PHE A 214 -48.39 21.97 -21.03
CA PHE A 214 -48.56 22.41 -22.42
C PHE A 214 -49.27 21.33 -23.25
N ALA A 215 -48.81 20.07 -23.16
CA ALA A 215 -49.42 18.96 -23.88
C ALA A 215 -50.88 18.72 -23.46
N MET A 216 -51.21 18.85 -22.17
CA MET A 216 -52.60 18.79 -21.66
C MET A 216 -53.46 19.92 -22.22
N SER A 217 -52.95 21.15 -22.28
CA SER A 217 -53.69 22.29 -22.83
C SER A 217 -53.95 22.16 -24.34
N MET A 218 -53.07 21.46 -25.07
CA MET A 218 -53.17 21.26 -26.51
C MET A 218 -54.11 20.11 -26.90
N THR A 219 -54.48 19.24 -25.96
CA THR A 219 -55.17 17.96 -26.22
C THR A 219 -56.60 17.92 -25.72
N ASP A 220 -57.31 19.05 -25.72
CA ASP A 220 -58.72 19.16 -25.31
C ASP A 220 -59.60 18.16 -26.12
N GLY A 221 -59.69 16.91 -25.64
CA GLY A 221 -60.37 15.78 -26.27
C GLY A 221 -59.55 14.54 -26.70
N MET A 222 -58.21 14.50 -26.69
CA MET A 222 -57.42 13.32 -27.11
C MET A 222 -56.50 12.77 -26.02
N LYS A 223 -56.53 11.45 -25.79
CA LYS A 223 -55.69 10.74 -24.80
C LYS A 223 -54.20 10.94 -25.10
N LEU A 224 -53.49 11.58 -24.19
CA LEU A 224 -52.04 11.76 -24.22
C LEU A 224 -51.31 10.41 -24.06
N VAL A 225 -50.45 10.08 -25.01
CA VAL A 225 -49.43 9.04 -24.87
C VAL A 225 -48.09 9.74 -24.66
N LEU A 226 -47.61 9.73 -23.43
CA LEU A 226 -46.32 10.33 -23.06
C LEU A 226 -45.20 9.32 -23.33
N PHE A 227 -44.33 9.63 -24.29
CA PHE A 227 -43.04 8.95 -24.42
C PHE A 227 -42.02 9.68 -23.56
N SER A 228 -41.57 9.05 -22.49
CA SER A 228 -40.46 9.55 -21.68
C SER A 228 -39.22 9.69 -22.56
N ARG A 229 -38.66 10.90 -22.63
CA ARG A 229 -37.32 11.11 -23.19
C ARG A 229 -36.34 10.38 -22.29
N ASN A 230 -35.64 9.38 -22.83
CA ASN A 230 -34.62 8.64 -22.08
C ASN A 230 -33.53 9.63 -21.63
N LEU A 231 -33.41 9.78 -20.31
CA LEU A 231 -32.26 10.37 -19.63
C LEU A 231 -31.04 9.46 -19.91
N PHE A 232 -29.84 10.07 -19.98
CA PHE A 232 -28.53 9.47 -20.29
C PHE A 232 -28.11 9.50 -21.77
N THR A 233 -27.58 10.65 -22.17
CA THR A 233 -26.41 10.76 -23.08
C THR A 233 -25.42 11.72 -22.47
#